data_AF-A0A961JS17-F1
#
_entry.id   AF-A0A961JS17-F1
#
_cell.length_a   1.000
_cell.length_b   1.000
_cell.length_c   1.000
_cell.angle_alpha   90.00
_cell.angle_beta   90.00
_cell.angle_gamma   90.00
#
_symmetry.space_group_name_H-M   'P 1'
#
loop_
_entity.id
_entity.type
_entity.pdbx_description
1 polymer ?
#
loop_
_entity_poly.entity_id
_entity_poly.type
_entity_poly.pdbx_seq_one_letter_code
_entity_poly.pdbx_strand_id
1 'polypeptide(L)' 'IHTINGFSAHAGAGDLKRWHARTGHPELTFLVHGEEQGMRAFAKAIAPAAVEMPKLHQ' A
#
# COMPACT_ATOMS: atom_id res chain seq x y z
N ILE A 1 13.89 18.45 -17.96
CA ILE A 1 14.27 17.38 -17.00
C ILE A 1 13.31 16.23 -17.24
N HIS A 2 13.82 15.00 -17.43
CA HIS A 2 13.00 13.79 -17.63
C HIS A 2 13.16 12.84 -16.43
N THR A 3 12.10 12.08 -16.14
CA THR A 3 12.10 11.04 -15.11
C THR A 3 11.67 9.72 -15.75
N ILE A 4 12.46 8.67 -15.52
CA ILE A 4 12.14 7.31 -15.96
C ILE A 4 11.80 6.51 -14.69
N ASN A 5 10.55 6.06 -14.60
CA ASN A 5 10.08 5.21 -13.51
C ASN A 5 10.53 3.75 -13.72
N GLY A 6 10.40 2.90 -12.69
CA GLY A 6 10.63 1.45 -12.80
C GLY A 6 12.02 0.97 -12.36
N PHE A 7 12.95 1.87 -12.04
CA PHE A 7 14.26 1.53 -11.44
C PHE A 7 14.29 1.67 -9.91
N SER A 8 13.19 2.08 -9.29
CA SER A 8 13.09 2.29 -7.83
C SER A 8 13.03 1.00 -7.02
N ALA A 9 12.95 -0.17 -7.67
CA ALA A 9 12.77 -1.50 -7.08
C ALA A 9 11.53 -1.67 -6.17
N HIS A 10 10.73 -0.62 -5.96
CA HIS A 10 9.45 -0.70 -5.27
C HIS A 10 8.40 -1.32 -6.19
N ALA A 11 7.61 -2.24 -5.62
CA ALA A 11 6.43 -2.78 -6.28
C ALA A 11 5.46 -1.63 -6.60
N GLY A 12 4.91 -1.63 -7.82
CA GLY A 12 3.83 -0.71 -8.16
C GLY A 12 2.54 -1.05 -7.41
N ALA A 13 1.59 -0.11 -7.39
CA ALA A 13 0.29 -0.33 -6.73
C ALA A 13 -0.44 -1.59 -7.24
N GLY A 14 -0.34 -1.90 -8.54
CA GLY A 14 -0.95 -3.10 -9.12
C GLY A 14 -0.32 -4.40 -8.59
N ASP A 15 1.00 -4.42 -8.42
CA ASP A 15 1.72 -5.57 -7.85
C ASP A 15 1.38 -5.76 -6.38
N LEU A 16 1.37 -4.68 -5.60
CA LEU A 16 0.99 -4.72 -4.19
C LEU A 16 -0.45 -5.19 -3.99
N LYS A 17 -1.39 -4.73 -4.83
CA LYS A 17 -2.80 -5.18 -4.78
C LYS A 17 -2.91 -6.68 -5.09
N ARG A 18 -2.22 -7.16 -6.13
CA ARG A 18 -2.18 -8.60 -6.48
C ARG A 18 -1.56 -9.42 -5.36
N TRP A 19 -0.49 -8.92 -4.76
CA TRP A 19 0.17 -9.58 -3.64
C TRP A 19 -0.76 -9.67 -2.42
N HIS A 20 -1.42 -8.58 -2.04
CA HIS A 20 -2.39 -8.55 -0.93
C HIS A 20 -3.56 -9.51 -1.18
N ALA A 21 -4.11 -9.57 -2.39
CA ALA A 21 -5.18 -10.53 -2.73
C ALA A 21 -4.75 -12.01 -2.56
N ARG A 22 -3.45 -12.30 -2.56
CA ARG A 22 -2.91 -13.65 -2.35
C ARG A 22 -2.62 -13.96 -0.88
N THR A 23 -2.72 -13.00 0.03
CA THR A 23 -2.56 -13.23 1.48
C THR A 23 -3.83 -13.74 2.14
N GLY A 24 -4.93 -13.87 1.39
CA GLY A 24 -6.24 -14.31 1.87
C GLY A 24 -7.11 -13.13 2.30
N HIS A 25 -7.72 -13.24 3.48
CA HIS A 25 -8.58 -12.20 4.06
C HIS A 25 -8.04 -11.74 5.42
N PRO A 26 -6.97 -10.93 5.43
CA PRO A 26 -6.45 -10.40 6.70
C PRO A 26 -7.50 -9.53 7.38
N GLU A 27 -7.73 -9.77 8.68
CA GLU A 27 -8.63 -8.97 9.50
C GLU A 27 -8.16 -7.53 9.62
N LEU A 28 -6.84 -7.31 9.62
CA LEU A 28 -6.22 -5.99 9.73
C LEU A 28 -5.02 -5.88 8.79
N THR A 29 -4.95 -4.78 8.05
CA THR A 29 -3.81 -4.43 7.19
C THR A 29 -3.17 -3.13 7.66
N PHE A 30 -1.86 -3.15 7.91
CA PHE A 30 -1.10 -1.94 8.22
C PHE A 30 -0.47 -1.38 6.95
N LEU A 31 -0.71 -0.10 6.66
CA LEU A 31 -0.04 0.63 5.60
C LEU A 31 0.96 1.61 6.22
N VAL A 32 2.24 1.41 5.87
CA VAL A 32 3.37 2.16 6.43
C VAL A 32 4.31 2.59 5.31
N HIS A 33 5.24 3.53 5.60
CA HIS A 33 6.31 3.97 4.70
C HIS A 33 5.84 4.40 3.29
N GLY A 34 4.65 4.99 3.19
CA GLY A 34 4.16 5.64 1.98
C GLY A 34 3.67 7.06 2.28
N GLU A 35 3.52 7.87 1.23
CA GLU A 35 2.83 9.16 1.38
C GLU A 35 1.38 8.92 1.79
N GLU A 36 0.88 9.73 2.72
CA GLU A 36 -0.42 9.53 3.36
C GLU A 36 -1.59 9.47 2.35
N GLN A 37 -1.53 10.30 1.31
CA GLN A 37 -2.50 10.28 0.22
C GLN A 37 -2.42 8.99 -0.61
N GLY A 38 -1.21 8.51 -0.89
CA GLY A 38 -0.97 7.26 -1.60
C GLY A 38 -1.47 6.05 -0.81
N MET A 39 -1.18 5.99 0.49
CA MET A 39 -1.68 4.94 1.38
C MET A 39 -3.21 4.94 1.47
N ARG A 40 -3.85 6.11 1.58
CA ARG A 40 -5.32 6.24 1.53
C ARG A 40 -5.93 5.77 0.22
N ALA A 41 -5.33 6.13 -0.91
CA ALA A 41 -5.78 5.68 -2.22
C ALA A 41 -5.63 4.15 -2.35
N PHE A 42 -4.52 3.60 -1.87
CA PHE A 42 -4.25 2.18 -1.91
C PHE A 42 -5.18 1.37 -0.99
N ALA A 43 -5.47 1.87 0.22
CA ALA A 43 -6.46 1.27 1.13
C ALA A 43 -7.83 1.12 0.47
N LYS A 44 -8.30 2.16 -0.24
CA LYS A 44 -9.55 2.08 -1.02
C LYS A 44 -9.47 1.05 -2.14
N ALA A 45 -8.31 0.89 -2.76
CA ALA A 45 -8.13 -0.02 -3.89
C ALA A 45 -8.10 -1.50 -3.48
N ILE A 46 -7.61 -1.83 -2.28
CA ILE A 46 -7.55 -3.20 -1.75
C ILE A 46 -8.76 -3.56 -0.89
N ALA A 47 -9.50 -2.55 -0.37
CA ALA A 47 -10.72 -2.70 0.42
C ALA A 47 -10.62 -3.80 1.50
N PRO A 48 -9.65 -3.70 2.44
CA PRO A 48 -9.43 -4.72 3.46
C PRO A 48 -10.53 -4.65 4.53
N ALA A 49 -10.61 -5.67 5.40
CA ALA A 49 -11.57 -5.68 6.51
C ALA A 49 -11.33 -4.51 7.48
N ALA A 50 -10.08 -4.26 7.84
CA ALA A 50 -9.64 -3.08 8.56
C ALA A 50 -8.27 -2.59 8.05
N VAL A 51 -8.03 -1.29 8.15
CA VAL A 51 -6.74 -0.68 7.78
C VAL A 51 -6.26 0.28 8.86
N GLU A 52 -4.99 0.18 9.21
CA GLU A 52 -4.31 1.13 10.10
C GLU A 52 -3.14 1.79 9.39
N MET A 53 -2.97 3.10 9.65
CA MET A 53 -1.86 3.92 9.17
C MET A 53 -1.20 4.57 10.38
N PRO A 54 -0.38 3.83 11.14
CA PRO A 54 0.14 4.31 12.41
C PRO A 54 1.06 5.51 12.22
N LYS A 55 1.02 6.43 13.19
CA LYS A 55 2.01 7.50 13.29
C LYS A 55 3.26 6.97 14.00
N LEU A 56 4.39 7.63 13.76
CA LEU A 56 5.63 7.30 14.46
C LEU A 56 5.42 7.46 15.98
N HIS A 57 5.67 6.37 16.74
CA HIS A 57 5.50 6.27 18.20
C HIS A 57 4.06 6.35 18.71
N GLN A 58 3.09 5.86 17.93
CA GLN A 58 1.73 5.60 18.40
C GLN A 58 1.69 4.43 19.40
#